data_AF-A0A818NMG5-F1
#
_entry.id   AF-A0A818NMG5-F1
#
_cell.length_a   1.000
_cell.length_b   1.000
_cell.length_c   1.000
_cell.angle_alpha   90.00
_cell.angle_beta   90.00
_cell.angle_gamma   90.00
#
_symmetry.space_group_name_H-M   'P 1'
#
loop_
_entity.id
_entity.type
_entity.pdbx_description
1 polymer ?
#
loop_
_entity_poly.entity_id
_entity_poly.type
_entity_poly.pdbx_seq_one_letter_code
_entity_poly.pdbx_strand_id
1 'polypeptide(L)'
;MKLYLEEMPPSFHGKSFAESALVCFKLGVMLLAIEKERKDEYGNTRMAVDIVPCDDCIIIRGSRAFIVCMSSEDANRTIHDADVTQPLMTQQSERASTPCYQRSNTFLEEDMSSFDSTGMFYFTPSRNIQDAVLDVNSLREYHNIRHRPQTVQDDGIQCKHPLQFRDRT
;
A
#
# COMPACT_ATOMS: atom_id res chain seq x y z
N MET A 1 -19.63 -11.09 3.92
CA MET A 1 -18.21 -11.13 3.54
C MET A 1 -17.39 -11.04 4.81
N LYS A 2 -16.43 -11.95 5.00
CA LYS A 2 -15.59 -12.06 6.20
C LYS A 2 -14.12 -12.25 5.77
N LEU A 3 -13.20 -11.96 6.68
CA LEU A 3 -11.78 -12.17 6.52
C LEU A 3 -11.37 -13.46 7.24
N TYR A 4 -10.63 -14.32 6.53
CA TYR A 4 -10.08 -15.58 7.02
C TYR A 4 -8.56 -15.57 6.89
N LEU A 5 -7.89 -16.34 7.73
CA LEU A 5 -6.44 -16.44 7.75
C LEU A 5 -6.04 -17.92 7.65
N GLU A 6 -5.46 -18.29 6.52
CA GLU A 6 -5.14 -19.68 6.19
C GLU A 6 -3.66 -19.85 5.85
N GLU A 7 -3.10 -21.03 6.06
CA GLU A 7 -1.73 -21.33 5.61
C GLU A 7 -1.70 -21.52 4.09
N MET A 8 -0.72 -20.92 3.43
CA MET A 8 -0.57 -21.07 1.98
C MET A 8 -0.12 -22.49 1.63
N PRO A 9 -0.81 -23.17 0.71
CA PRO A 9 -0.46 -24.54 0.37
C PRO A 9 0.77 -24.58 -0.54
N PRO A 10 1.45 -25.74 -0.63
CA PRO A 10 2.69 -25.88 -1.39
C PRO A 10 2.61 -25.46 -2.87
N SER A 11 1.42 -25.58 -3.47
CA SER A 11 1.15 -25.17 -4.86
C SER A 11 1.30 -23.68 -5.15
N PHE A 12 1.38 -22.84 -4.12
CA PHE A 12 1.65 -21.39 -4.23
C PHE A 12 3.08 -21.01 -3.92
N HIS A 13 3.91 -21.91 -3.38
CA HIS A 13 5.30 -21.59 -3.10
C HIS A 13 6.04 -21.24 -4.40
N GLY A 14 6.81 -20.15 -4.36
CA GLY A 14 7.55 -19.64 -5.52
C GLY A 14 6.71 -18.79 -6.48
N LYS A 15 5.38 -18.71 -6.29
CA LYS A 15 4.53 -17.79 -7.05
C LYS A 15 4.60 -16.38 -6.49
N SER A 16 4.44 -15.39 -7.35
CA SER A 16 4.25 -14.01 -6.89
C SER A 16 2.88 -13.84 -6.24
N PHE A 17 2.72 -12.77 -5.46
CA PHE A 17 1.43 -12.38 -4.91
C PHE A 17 0.37 -12.20 -6.00
N ALA A 18 0.72 -11.55 -7.12
CA ALA A 18 -0.20 -11.30 -8.22
C ALA A 18 -0.69 -12.60 -8.89
N GLU A 19 0.22 -13.54 -9.18
CA GLU A 19 -0.13 -14.86 -9.73
C GLU A 19 -1.10 -15.62 -8.80
N SER A 20 -0.83 -15.53 -7.50
CA SER A 20 -1.60 -16.20 -6.46
C SER A 20 -2.97 -15.56 -6.27
N ALA A 21 -3.03 -14.23 -6.27
CA ALA A 21 -4.26 -13.48 -6.23
C ALA A 21 -5.17 -13.80 -7.43
N LEU A 22 -4.58 -13.99 -8.62
CA LEU A 22 -5.32 -14.40 -9.82
C LEU A 22 -5.92 -15.81 -9.68
N VAL A 23 -5.20 -16.76 -9.08
CA VAL A 23 -5.72 -18.11 -8.79
C VAL A 23 -6.87 -18.02 -7.78
N CYS A 24 -6.68 -17.29 -6.68
CA CYS A 24 -7.72 -17.07 -5.67
C CYS A 24 -8.98 -16.44 -6.28
N PHE A 25 -8.81 -15.42 -7.14
CA PHE A 25 -9.91 -14.75 -7.83
C PHE A 25 -10.72 -15.73 -8.69
N LYS A 26 -10.04 -16.64 -9.41
CA LYS A 26 -10.71 -17.69 -10.21
C LYS A 26 -11.48 -18.70 -9.36
N LEU A 27 -11.05 -18.92 -8.12
CA LEU A 27 -11.72 -19.78 -7.14
C LEU A 27 -12.84 -19.04 -6.37
N GLY A 28 -13.08 -17.76 -6.68
CA GLY A 28 -14.16 -16.95 -6.11
C GLY A 28 -13.83 -16.32 -4.77
N VAL A 29 -12.54 -16.24 -4.40
CA VAL A 29 -12.09 -15.57 -3.17
C VAL A 29 -11.08 -14.46 -3.48
N MET A 30 -10.96 -13.48 -2.58
CA MET A 30 -10.03 -12.37 -2.74
C MET A 30 -8.83 -12.53 -1.80
N LEU A 31 -7.64 -12.68 -2.36
CA LEU A 31 -6.39 -12.63 -1.60
C LEU A 31 -6.04 -11.16 -1.31
N LEU A 32 -6.01 -10.78 -0.04
CA LEU A 32 -5.79 -9.39 0.38
C LEU A 32 -4.35 -9.13 0.80
N ALA A 33 -3.77 -10.04 1.60
CA ALA A 33 -2.46 -9.85 2.19
C ALA A 33 -1.79 -11.20 2.45
N ILE A 34 -0.47 -11.16 2.61
CA ILE A 34 0.35 -12.31 3.00
C ILE A 34 1.09 -11.97 4.29
N GLU A 35 0.96 -12.83 5.30
CA GLU A 35 1.82 -12.87 6.46
C GLU A 35 3.01 -13.78 6.16
N LYS A 36 4.25 -13.30 6.32
CA LYS A 36 5.46 -14.11 6.15
C LYS A 36 6.58 -13.67 7.08
N GLU A 37 7.51 -14.59 7.32
CA GLU A 37 8.74 -14.28 8.04
C GLU A 37 9.64 -13.35 7.22
N ARG A 38 10.12 -12.28 7.86
CA ARG A 38 11.20 -11.41 7.37
C ARG A 38 12.29 -11.33 8.43
N LYS A 39 13.54 -11.23 7.97
CA LYS A 39 14.67 -10.92 8.86
C LYS A 39 14.80 -9.41 8.99
N ASP A 40 14.97 -8.94 10.21
CA ASP A 40 15.36 -7.55 10.45
C ASP A 40 16.86 -7.32 10.19
N GLU A 41 17.30 -6.07 10.31
CA GLU A 41 18.69 -5.66 10.12
C GLU A 41 19.67 -6.36 11.09
N TYR A 42 19.16 -6.87 12.21
CA TYR A 42 19.92 -7.59 13.24
C TYR A 42 19.85 -9.12 13.05
N GLY A 43 19.19 -9.60 11.99
CA GLY A 43 19.03 -11.01 11.66
C GLY A 43 17.96 -11.73 12.48
N ASN A 44 17.18 -11.04 13.30
CA ASN A 44 16.06 -11.64 14.01
C ASN A 44 14.87 -11.85 13.07
N THR A 45 14.22 -13.00 13.21
CA THR A 45 12.99 -13.30 12.45
C THR A 45 11.80 -12.57 13.07
N ARG A 46 11.03 -11.87 12.24
CA ARG A 46 9.74 -11.25 12.61
C ARG A 46 8.69 -11.61 11.56
N MET A 47 7.45 -11.81 12.01
CA MET A 47 6.32 -11.90 11.07
C MET A 47 5.99 -10.51 10.56
N ALA A 48 5.86 -10.37 9.24
CA ALA A 48 5.43 -9.17 8.57
C ALA A 48 4.18 -9.46 7.75
N VAL A 49 3.24 -8.52 7.76
CA VAL A 49 2.04 -8.57 6.91
C VAL A 49 2.23 -7.60 5.76
N ASP A 50 2.25 -8.16 4.56
CA ASP A 50 2.32 -7.41 3.32
C ASP A 50 0.90 -7.31 2.74
N ILE A 51 0.32 -6.10 2.74
CA ILE A 51 -1.04 -5.83 2.24
C ILE A 51 -0.95 -5.45 0.76
N VAL A 52 -1.59 -6.24 -0.11
CA VAL A 52 -1.55 -6.10 -1.58
C VAL A 52 -0.14 -5.76 -2.07
N PRO A 53 0.87 -6.61 -1.77
CA PRO A 53 2.23 -6.30 -2.17
C PRO A 53 2.41 -6.35 -3.68
N CYS A 54 3.51 -5.77 -4.14
CA CYS A 54 3.91 -5.76 -5.53
C CYS A 54 4.40 -7.15 -5.99
N ASP A 55 4.73 -7.25 -7.29
CA ASP A 55 5.10 -8.49 -7.96
C ASP A 55 6.38 -9.17 -7.40
N ASP A 56 7.19 -8.45 -6.62
CA ASP A 56 8.40 -8.96 -5.96
C ASP A 56 8.09 -9.77 -4.68
N CYS A 57 6.86 -9.72 -4.19
CA CYS A 57 6.45 -10.56 -3.06
C CYS A 57 6.20 -11.99 -3.50
N ILE A 58 7.22 -12.82 -3.35
CA ILE A 58 7.14 -14.27 -3.53
C ILE A 58 6.58 -14.94 -2.28
N ILE A 59 5.64 -15.86 -2.49
CA ILE A 59 5.07 -16.69 -1.43
C ILE A 59 6.04 -17.83 -1.10
N ILE A 60 6.35 -17.96 0.18
CA ILE A 60 7.29 -18.95 0.72
C ILE A 60 6.60 -19.89 1.70
N ARG A 61 7.28 -20.97 2.06
CA ARG A 61 6.79 -21.93 3.06
C ARG A 61 6.50 -21.25 4.39
N GLY A 62 5.38 -21.61 5.02
CA GLY A 62 4.92 -21.01 6.27
C GLY A 62 4.27 -19.63 6.12
N SER A 63 4.11 -19.12 4.89
CA SER A 63 3.31 -17.92 4.66
C SER A 63 1.85 -18.19 4.93
N ARG A 64 1.13 -17.19 5.44
CA ARG A 64 -0.33 -17.26 5.66
C ARG A 64 -1.02 -16.19 4.85
N ALA A 65 -2.19 -16.51 4.31
CA ALA A 65 -2.97 -15.61 3.48
C ALA A 65 -4.17 -15.05 4.23
N PHE A 66 -4.36 -13.75 4.09
CA PHE A 66 -5.58 -13.05 4.45
C PHE A 66 -6.54 -13.13 3.27
N ILE A 67 -7.59 -13.93 3.40
CA ILE A 67 -8.56 -14.23 2.34
C ILE A 67 -9.90 -13.62 2.71
N VAL A 68 -10.48 -12.86 1.79
CA VAL A 68 -11.83 -12.31 1.93
C VAL A 68 -12.79 -13.12 1.09
N CYS A 69 -13.79 -13.70 1.73
CA CYS A 69 -14.83 -14.49 1.07
C CYS A 69 -16.16 -14.48 1.85
N MET A 70 -17.16 -15.23 1.38
CA MET A 70 -18.49 -15.23 1.98
C MET A 70 -18.62 -16.22 3.14
N SER A 71 -17.94 -17.36 3.06
CA SER A 71 -18.04 -18.47 4.01
C SER A 71 -16.65 -19.05 4.34
N SER A 72 -16.53 -19.76 5.46
CA SER A 72 -15.31 -20.48 5.83
C SER A 72 -15.01 -21.62 4.86
N GLU A 73 -16.06 -22.23 4.31
CA GLU A 73 -15.98 -23.29 3.32
C GLU A 73 -15.32 -22.80 2.04
N ASP A 74 -15.61 -21.56 1.59
CA ASP A 74 -14.95 -20.98 0.42
C ASP A 74 -13.45 -20.74 0.65
N ALA A 75 -13.07 -20.31 1.86
CA ALA A 75 -11.67 -20.13 2.23
C ALA A 75 -10.93 -21.48 2.20
N ASN A 76 -11.47 -22.49 2.89
CA ASN A 76 -10.85 -23.81 3.00
C ASN A 76 -10.77 -24.53 1.64
N ARG A 77 -11.85 -24.47 0.83
CA ARG A 77 -11.88 -25.05 -0.52
C ARG A 77 -10.80 -24.43 -1.41
N THR A 78 -10.60 -23.11 -1.35
CA THR A 78 -9.57 -22.44 -2.18
C THR A 78 -8.17 -23.00 -1.90
N ILE A 79 -7.86 -23.22 -0.62
CA ILE A 79 -6.56 -23.77 -0.19
C ILE A 79 -6.41 -25.21 -0.69
N HIS A 80 -7.45 -26.03 -0.59
CA HIS A 80 -7.41 -27.43 -1.00
C HIS A 80 -7.42 -27.62 -2.54
N ASP A 81 -8.27 -26.88 -3.26
CA ASP A 81 -8.48 -27.05 -4.71
C ASP A 81 -7.34 -26.47 -5.55
N ALA A 82 -6.63 -25.47 -5.03
CA ALA A 82 -5.48 -24.89 -5.70
C ALA A 82 -4.30 -25.88 -5.85
N ASP A 83 -4.25 -26.94 -5.04
CA ASP A 83 -3.28 -28.03 -5.17
C ASP A 83 -3.62 -28.97 -6.35
N VAL A 84 -4.91 -29.11 -6.67
CA VAL A 84 -5.41 -30.03 -7.71
C VAL A 84 -5.40 -29.42 -9.11
N THR A 85 -5.46 -28.09 -9.23
CA THR A 85 -5.73 -27.39 -10.51
C THR A 85 -4.47 -27.09 -11.36
N GLN A 86 -3.30 -27.65 -11.02
CA GLN A 86 -2.08 -27.47 -11.83
C GLN A 86 -2.10 -28.46 -13.00
N PRO A 87 -2.57 -28.07 -14.22
CA PRO A 87 -1.63 -27.51 -15.21
C PRO A 87 -2.32 -26.68 -16.33
N LEU A 88 -2.44 -25.35 -16.25
CA LEU A 88 -2.80 -24.56 -17.47
C LEU A 88 -2.46 -23.07 -17.45
N MET A 89 -1.52 -22.63 -16.61
CA MET A 89 -1.24 -21.19 -16.45
C MET A 89 0.22 -20.84 -16.75
N THR A 90 0.88 -21.59 -17.63
CA THR A 90 2.11 -21.15 -18.30
C THR A 90 1.75 -20.52 -19.64
N GLN A 91 0.87 -19.51 -19.65
CA GLN A 91 0.78 -18.59 -20.78
C GLN A 91 1.49 -17.32 -20.36
N GLN A 92 2.51 -16.97 -21.14
CA GLN A 92 3.33 -15.78 -20.99
C GLN A 92 2.41 -14.56 -20.81
N SER A 93 2.25 -14.09 -19.57
CA SER A 93 1.62 -12.81 -19.32
C SER A 93 2.56 -11.76 -19.87
N GLU A 94 2.14 -11.07 -20.92
CA GLU A 94 2.71 -9.77 -21.25
C GLU A 94 2.71 -8.95 -19.96
N ARG A 95 3.90 -8.51 -19.53
CA ARG A 95 4.08 -7.71 -18.32
C ARG A 95 3.43 -6.36 -18.56
N ALA A 96 2.11 -6.27 -18.39
CA ALA A 96 1.49 -5.01 -18.06
C ALA A 96 2.01 -4.68 -16.67
N SER A 97 3.06 -3.84 -16.61
CA SER A 97 3.52 -3.25 -15.37
C SER A 97 2.34 -2.49 -14.79
N THR A 98 1.62 -3.09 -13.84
CA THR A 98 0.75 -2.34 -12.98
C THR A 98 1.64 -1.27 -12.36
N PRO A 99 1.28 0.03 -12.40
CA PRO A 99 2.04 1.05 -11.71
C PRO A 99 1.85 0.78 -10.22
N CYS A 100 2.64 -0.12 -9.67
CA CYS A 100 2.85 -0.15 -8.25
C CYS A 100 3.54 1.14 -7.87
N TYR A 101 3.19 1.68 -6.71
CA TYR A 101 3.92 2.79 -6.13
C TYR A 101 5.33 2.28 -5.81
N GLN A 102 6.23 2.36 -6.78
CA GLN A 102 7.65 2.22 -6.55
C GLN A 102 8.05 3.48 -5.81
N ARG A 103 8.31 3.34 -4.51
CA ARG A 103 8.99 4.37 -3.73
C ARG A 103 10.33 4.59 -4.43
N SER A 104 10.44 5.64 -5.23
CA SER A 104 11.63 5.94 -5.99
C SER A 104 12.79 6.15 -5.01
N ASN A 105 13.91 5.45 -5.23
CA ASN A 105 15.14 5.62 -4.46
C ASN A 105 15.76 7.03 -4.61
N THR A 106 15.16 7.94 -5.37
CA THR A 106 15.47 9.37 -5.37
C THR A 106 14.78 10.05 -4.19
N PHE A 107 15.04 9.56 -2.99
CA PHE A 107 14.65 10.22 -1.76
C PHE A 107 15.75 11.26 -1.46
N LEU A 108 15.46 12.53 -1.71
CA LEU A 108 16.41 13.61 -1.41
C LEU A 108 16.52 13.76 0.11
N GLU A 109 17.71 14.11 0.62
CA GLU A 109 17.93 14.31 2.07
C GLU A 109 16.97 15.33 2.70
N GLU A 110 16.43 16.26 1.91
CA GLU A 110 15.39 17.22 2.34
C GLU A 110 14.07 16.53 2.75
N ASP A 111 13.68 15.42 2.10
CA ASP A 111 12.46 14.68 2.41
C ASP A 111 12.57 13.86 3.71
N MET A 112 13.78 13.56 4.21
CA MET A 112 13.97 12.77 5.45
C MET A 112 13.45 13.53 6.67
N SER A 113 13.45 14.86 6.62
CA SER A 113 12.93 15.73 7.67
C SER A 113 11.39 15.72 7.76
N SER A 114 10.72 15.17 6.75
CA SER A 114 9.26 15.19 6.62
C SER A 114 8.57 13.93 7.13
N PHE A 115 9.31 12.90 7.55
CA PHE A 115 8.74 11.65 8.09
C PHE A 115 9.10 11.42 9.56
N ASP A 116 8.27 10.65 10.25
CA ASP A 116 8.49 10.28 11.64
C ASP A 116 9.62 9.24 11.77
N SER A 117 9.99 8.89 13.01
CA SER A 117 11.09 7.93 13.26
C SER A 117 10.82 6.53 12.71
N THR A 118 9.57 6.20 12.39
CA THR A 118 9.21 4.92 11.75
C THR A 118 9.31 4.96 10.23
N GLY A 119 9.38 6.17 9.63
CA GLY A 119 9.36 6.37 8.18
C GLY A 119 8.01 6.07 7.52
N MET A 120 6.95 5.93 8.33
CA MET A 120 5.59 5.53 7.88
C MET A 120 4.64 6.72 7.79
N PHE A 121 4.84 7.74 8.61
CA PHE A 121 3.95 8.91 8.69
C PHE A 121 4.72 10.18 8.36
N TYR A 122 4.04 11.15 7.74
CA TYR A 122 4.59 12.48 7.62
C TYR A 122 4.68 13.12 9.01
N PHE A 123 5.88 13.52 9.39
CA PHE A 123 6.15 14.28 10.59
C PHE A 123 5.85 15.76 10.38
N THR A 124 5.27 16.37 11.39
CA THR A 124 5.11 17.82 11.47
C THR A 124 5.44 18.23 12.90
N PRO A 125 6.22 19.30 13.11
CA PRO A 125 6.49 19.78 14.46
C PRO A 125 5.20 20.17 15.18
N SER A 126 5.19 20.02 16.50
CA SER A 126 4.06 20.44 17.33
C SER A 126 3.70 21.90 17.07
N ARG A 127 2.41 22.15 16.77
CA ARG A 127 1.86 23.50 16.56
C ARG A 127 0.94 23.89 17.70
N ASN A 128 0.84 25.18 18.00
CA ASN A 128 -0.16 25.65 18.95
C ASN A 128 -1.55 25.51 18.31
N ILE A 129 -2.57 25.15 19.10
CA ILE A 129 -3.92 25.01 18.57
C ILE A 129 -4.46 26.33 18.02
N GLN A 130 -4.03 27.47 18.55
CA GLN A 130 -4.42 28.80 18.08
C GLN A 130 -4.04 29.02 16.60
N ASP A 131 -2.91 28.46 16.16
CA ASP A 131 -2.45 28.56 14.77
C ASP A 131 -3.23 27.64 13.81
N ALA A 132 -4.00 26.69 14.36
CA ALA A 132 -4.84 25.76 13.60
C ALA A 132 -6.32 26.20 13.56
N VAL A 133 -6.72 27.16 14.40
CA VAL A 133 -8.09 27.69 14.42
C VAL A 133 -8.23 28.75 13.32
N LEU A 134 -8.98 28.41 12.27
CA LEU A 134 -9.35 29.38 11.24
C LEU A 134 -10.44 30.32 11.78
N ASP A 135 -10.27 31.63 11.60
CA ASP A 135 -11.34 32.58 11.84
C ASP A 135 -12.41 32.49 10.72
N VAL A 136 -13.60 33.03 10.99
CA VAL A 136 -14.76 32.91 10.07
C VAL A 136 -14.47 33.56 8.71
N ASN A 137 -13.61 34.59 8.67
CA ASN A 137 -13.25 35.28 7.43
C ASN A 137 -12.23 34.46 6.61
N SER A 138 -11.18 33.92 7.24
CA SER A 138 -10.21 33.02 6.59
C SER A 138 -10.87 31.72 6.13
N LEU A 139 -11.88 31.23 6.86
CA LEU A 139 -12.66 30.07 6.44
C LEU A 139 -13.41 30.34 5.13
N ARG A 140 -13.99 31.53 4.96
CA ARG A 140 -14.67 31.94 3.72
C ARG A 140 -13.70 32.05 2.55
N GLU A 141 -12.51 32.60 2.77
CA GLU A 141 -11.46 32.66 1.75
C GLU A 141 -11.00 31.25 1.34
N TYR A 142 -10.77 30.36 2.30
CA TYR A 142 -10.40 28.97 2.03
C TYR A 142 -11.48 28.23 1.22
N HIS A 143 -12.75 28.47 1.53
CA HIS A 143 -13.87 27.89 0.78
C HIS A 143 -13.94 28.39 -0.67
N ASN A 144 -13.62 29.67 -0.91
CA ASN A 144 -13.58 30.25 -2.25
C ASN A 144 -12.41 29.70 -3.10
N ILE A 145 -11.30 29.29 -2.48
CA ILE A 145 -10.17 28.67 -3.18
C ILE A 145 -10.52 27.26 -3.68
N ARG A 146 -11.24 26.45 -2.89
CA ARG A 146 -11.64 25.08 -3.28
C ARG A 146 -12.62 25.02 -4.45
N HIS A 147 -13.38 26.08 -4.70
CA HIS A 147 -14.38 26.13 -5.77
C HIS A 147 -13.92 26.86 -7.03
N ARG A 148 -12.65 27.27 -7.11
CA ARG A 148 -12.09 27.81 -8.34
C ARG A 148 -11.80 26.65 -9.30
N PRO A 149 -12.42 26.56 -10.49
CA PRO A 149 -12.03 25.56 -11.48
C PRO A 149 -10.56 25.80 -11.83
N GLN A 150 -9.72 24.79 -11.63
CA GLN A 150 -8.32 24.84 -12.07
C GLN A 150 -8.30 24.85 -13.60
N THR A 151 -8.10 26.03 -14.19
CA THR A 151 -7.69 26.12 -15.58
C THR A 151 -6.24 25.63 -15.65
N VAL A 152 -6.06 24.44 -16.23
CA VAL A 152 -4.75 23.87 -16.52
C VAL A 152 -4.07 24.75 -17.56
N GLN A 153 -3.09 25.55 -17.12
CA GLN A 153 -2.03 26.06 -17.98
C GLN A 153 -0.76 25.30 -17.60
N ASP A 154 -0.29 24.54 -18.59
CA ASP A 154 0.84 23.63 -18.55
C ASP A 154 2.14 24.44 -18.68
N ASP A 155 2.52 25.12 -17.61
CA ASP A 155 3.84 25.73 -17.46
C ASP A 155 4.35 25.38 -16.06
N GLY A 156 5.40 24.56 -16.02
CA GLY A 156 6.21 24.12 -14.87
C GLY A 156 5.71 24.47 -13.47
N ILE A 157 5.47 23.44 -12.65
CA ILE A 157 5.15 23.55 -11.22
C ILE A 157 6.28 24.30 -10.51
N GLN A 158 6.15 25.63 -10.45
CA GLN A 158 6.84 26.48 -9.52
C GLN A 158 5.83 26.80 -8.43
N CYS A 159 5.92 26.09 -7.30
CA CYS A 159 5.20 26.46 -6.08
C CYS A 159 5.69 27.82 -5.60
N LYS A 160 5.23 28.90 -6.23
CA LYS A 160 5.40 30.26 -5.73
C LYS A 160 4.41 30.46 -4.60
N HIS A 161 4.82 30.14 -3.38
CA HIS A 161 4.55 30.95 -2.19
C HIS A 161 5.39 30.40 -1.02
N PRO A 162 6.54 31.01 -0.68
CA PRO A 162 7.00 30.94 0.69
C PRO A 162 6.06 31.82 1.52
N LEU A 163 5.37 31.23 2.49
CA LEU A 163 4.77 32.01 3.57
C LEU A 163 5.93 32.70 4.28
N GLN A 164 6.18 33.98 3.94
CA GLN A 164 7.18 34.77 4.61
C GLN A 164 6.75 34.96 6.06
N PHE A 165 7.45 34.29 6.97
CA PHE A 165 7.45 34.62 8.38
C PHE A 165 7.92 36.06 8.53
N ARG A 166 6.99 36.95 8.86
CA ARG A 166 7.32 38.28 9.34
C ARG A 166 7.67 38.14 10.81
N ASP A 167 8.96 38.13 11.12
CA ASP A 167 9.43 38.42 12.47
C ASP A 167 8.87 39.79 12.88
N ARG A 168 8.06 39.81 13.93
CA ARG A 168 7.79 41.01 14.70
C ARG A 168 8.43 40.79 16.07
N THR A 169 9.49 41.57 16.26
CA THR A 169 10.19 41.96 17.49
C THR A 169 9.47 41.68 18.80
#